data_AF-A0ABD1K7H2-F1
#
_entry.id   AF-A0ABD1K7H2-F1
#
_cell.length_a   1.000
_cell.length_b   1.000
_cell.length_c   1.000
_cell.angle_alpha   90.00
_cell.angle_beta   90.00
_cell.angle_gamma   90.00
#
_symmetry.space_group_name_H-M   'P 1'
#
loop_
_entity.id
_entity.type
_entity.pdbx_description
1 polymer ?
#
loop_
_entity_poly.entity_id
_entity_poly.type
_entity_poly.pdbx_seq_one_letter_code
_entity_poly.pdbx_strand_id
1 'polypeptide(L)'
;METYPLDNVNAQGLDDFEEQYTIFVGSSLEDVSYAKTFWNSLALQPPVESRLESADISQRLKVAKDPSLVSQKDVNLLCITENDALFEKVSQQRVEEDRQKYKDMAKRRDQIMVLLKKQREERIKREVISRPFKPKQCHGNNRDGPDAYPQDQEEDILRVRSLQ
;
A
#
# COMPACT_ATOMS: atom_id res chain seq x y z
N MET A 1 60.81 -21.23 44.00
CA MET A 1 59.52 -20.97 44.68
C MET A 1 59.01 -19.67 44.10
N GLU A 2 57.90 -19.58 43.39
CA GLU A 2 56.75 -20.45 43.24
C GLU A 2 56.31 -20.49 41.77
N THR A 3 55.94 -21.68 41.31
CA THR A 3 55.37 -21.96 40.00
C THR A 3 53.87 -21.71 40.07
N TYR A 4 53.36 -20.74 39.31
CA TYR A 4 51.91 -20.57 39.12
C TYR A 4 51.41 -21.58 38.07
N PRO A 5 50.33 -22.33 38.35
CA PRO A 5 49.78 -23.28 37.40
C PRO A 5 49.12 -22.54 36.23
N LEU A 6 49.47 -22.95 35.01
CA LEU A 6 48.66 -22.71 33.83
C LEU A 6 47.39 -23.56 33.95
N ASP A 7 46.36 -22.99 34.58
CA ASP A 7 45.01 -23.54 34.49
C ASP A 7 44.48 -23.25 33.08
N ASN A 8 44.73 -24.26 32.27
CA ASN A 8 44.04 -24.68 31.06
C ASN A 8 42.55 -24.29 31.06
N VAL A 9 42.24 -23.07 30.62
CA VAL A 9 40.87 -22.71 30.22
C VAL A 9 40.66 -23.34 28.85
N ASN A 10 40.17 -24.57 28.89
CA ASN A 10 39.51 -25.34 27.86
C ASN A 10 39.38 -24.61 26.50
N ALA A 11 40.34 -24.85 25.60
CA ALA A 11 40.33 -24.39 24.21
C ALA A 11 39.22 -25.03 23.34
N GLN A 12 38.30 -25.79 23.94
CA GLN A 12 37.18 -26.44 23.26
C GLN A 12 35.84 -25.70 23.43
N GLY A 13 35.84 -24.56 24.12
CA GLY A 13 34.62 -23.77 24.33
C GLY A 13 34.45 -22.55 23.44
N LEU A 14 35.44 -22.17 22.62
CA LEU A 14 35.41 -20.94 21.80
C LEU A 14 34.87 -21.16 20.38
N ASP A 15 35.09 -22.34 19.79
CA ASP A 15 34.57 -22.69 18.45
C ASP A 15 33.04 -22.69 18.42
N ASP A 16 32.39 -23.16 19.49
CA ASP A 16 30.92 -23.16 19.61
C ASP A 16 30.33 -21.74 19.78
N PHE A 17 31.11 -20.75 20.21
CA PHE A 17 30.63 -19.36 20.26
C PHE A 17 30.78 -18.67 18.91
N GLU A 18 31.78 -19.00 18.09
CA GLU A 18 31.91 -18.42 16.74
C GLU A 18 30.77 -18.84 15.81
N GLU A 19 30.18 -20.02 16.02
CA GLU A 19 28.97 -20.46 15.28
C GLU A 19 27.71 -19.65 15.59
N GLN A 20 27.71 -18.82 16.66
CA GLN A 20 26.55 -18.02 17.08
C GLN A 20 26.64 -16.54 16.73
N TYR A 21 27.75 -16.06 16.13
CA TYR A 21 27.93 -14.64 15.80
C TYR A 21 28.15 -14.41 14.31
N THR A 22 27.36 -13.50 13.73
CA THR A 22 27.60 -12.99 12.38
C THR A 22 28.49 -11.76 12.44
N ILE A 23 29.72 -11.87 11.94
CA ILE A 23 30.70 -10.78 11.91
C ILE A 23 30.69 -10.10 10.54
N PHE A 24 30.44 -8.79 10.51
CA PHE A 24 30.40 -7.99 9.28
C PHE A 24 31.78 -7.40 8.95
N VAL A 25 32.68 -8.22 8.41
CA VAL A 25 34.01 -7.77 8.00
C VAL A 25 33.93 -7.01 6.67
N GLY A 26 34.49 -5.79 6.62
CA GLY A 26 34.55 -4.98 5.40
C GLY A 26 33.26 -4.23 5.04
N SER A 27 32.21 -4.34 5.86
CA SER A 27 30.98 -3.54 5.69
C SER A 27 31.17 -2.11 6.18
N SER A 28 30.41 -1.17 5.63
CA SER A 28 30.42 0.22 6.10
C SER A 28 29.80 0.34 7.51
N LEU A 29 30.13 1.41 8.24
CA LEU A 29 29.54 1.66 9.56
C LEU A 29 28.00 1.77 9.50
N GLU A 30 27.49 2.29 8.37
CA GLU A 30 26.06 2.46 8.12
C GLU A 30 25.37 1.10 7.96
N ASP A 31 25.95 0.18 7.18
CA ASP A 31 25.40 -1.18 7.00
C ASP A 31 25.38 -1.98 8.31
N VAL A 32 26.43 -1.84 9.13
CA VAL A 32 26.48 -2.44 10.47
C VAL A 32 25.36 -1.88 11.36
N SER A 33 25.05 -0.59 11.23
CA SER A 33 23.96 0.04 11.98
C SER A 33 22.58 -0.48 11.54
N TYR A 34 22.38 -0.70 10.23
CA TYR A 34 21.15 -1.28 9.69
C TYR A 34 20.96 -2.74 10.09
N ALA A 35 22.02 -3.53 10.04
CA ALA A 35 21.95 -4.92 10.50
C ALA A 35 21.54 -4.96 11.98
N LYS A 36 22.10 -4.09 12.83
CA LYS A 36 21.73 -4.00 14.25
C LYS A 36 20.26 -3.66 14.44
N THR A 37 19.74 -2.63 13.78
CA THR A 37 18.32 -2.26 13.89
C THR A 37 17.40 -3.34 13.35
N PHE A 38 17.76 -3.97 12.23
CA PHE A 38 17.02 -5.10 11.65
C PHE A 38 16.92 -6.27 12.63
N TRP A 39 18.04 -6.78 13.14
CA TRP A 39 18.03 -7.91 14.07
C TRP A 39 17.36 -7.57 15.40
N ASN A 40 17.50 -6.33 15.89
CA ASN A 40 16.77 -5.87 17.06
C ASN A 40 15.25 -5.89 16.83
N SER A 41 14.77 -5.55 15.62
CA SER A 41 13.34 -5.56 15.31
C SER A 41 12.71 -6.94 15.32
N LEU A 42 13.47 -7.99 14.97
CA LEU A 42 13.00 -9.39 15.01
C LEU A 42 12.90 -9.93 16.45
N ALA A 43 13.66 -9.35 17.38
CA ALA A 43 13.62 -9.71 18.80
C ALA A 43 12.51 -8.97 19.58
N LEU A 44 11.85 -7.98 18.96
CA LEU A 44 10.72 -7.30 19.57
C LEU A 44 9.45 -8.15 19.39
N GLN A 45 8.67 -8.29 20.47
CA GLN A 45 7.32 -8.81 20.31
C GLN A 45 6.56 -7.93 19.31
N PRO A 46 5.76 -8.53 18.41
CA PRO A 46 4.89 -7.77 17.52
C PRO A 46 4.13 -6.71 18.35
N PRO A 47 4.01 -5.47 17.85
CA PRO A 47 3.25 -4.42 18.52
C PRO A 47 1.90 -4.97 18.98
N VAL A 48 1.42 -4.59 20.16
CA VAL A 48 0.17 -5.12 20.75
C VAL A 48 -1.03 -5.04 19.80
N GLU A 49 -1.02 -4.07 18.89
CA GLU A 49 -2.03 -3.85 17.84
C GLU A 49 -1.99 -4.90 16.71
N SER A 50 -0.86 -5.57 16.52
CA SER A 50 -0.64 -6.65 15.54
C SER A 50 -0.80 -8.05 16.13
N ARG A 51 -1.03 -8.16 17.46
CA ARG A 51 -1.27 -9.44 18.13
C ARG A 51 -2.73 -9.82 17.91
N LEU A 52 -2.97 -10.95 17.26
CA LEU A 52 -4.32 -11.54 17.11
C LEU A 52 -4.92 -12.01 18.45
N GLU A 53 -4.12 -12.00 19.51
CA GLU A 53 -4.52 -12.30 20.87
C GLU A 53 -4.22 -11.07 21.73
N SER A 54 -5.25 -10.35 22.15
CA SER A 54 -5.09 -9.27 23.12
C SER A 54 -4.56 -9.86 24.43
N ALA A 55 -3.47 -9.29 24.95
CA ALA A 55 -2.72 -9.83 26.09
C ALA A 55 -3.53 -9.96 27.40
N ASP A 56 -4.69 -9.31 27.51
CA ASP A 56 -5.58 -9.43 28.67
C ASP A 56 -7.05 -9.31 28.21
N ILE A 57 -7.55 -10.33 27.49
CA ILE A 57 -9.01 -10.52 27.36
C ILE A 57 -9.48 -11.19 28.65
N SER A 58 -9.66 -10.36 29.67
CA SER A 58 -10.57 -10.71 30.75
C SER A 58 -12.00 -10.59 30.19
N GLN A 59 -12.68 -11.72 30.04
CA GLN A 59 -14.06 -11.78 29.56
C GLN A 59 -14.95 -10.89 30.44
N ARG A 60 -15.27 -9.67 29.99
CA ARG A 60 -16.17 -8.75 30.70
C ARG A 60 -17.63 -9.21 30.75
N LEU A 61 -17.94 -10.31 30.06
CA LEU A 61 -19.24 -10.95 30.04
C LEU A 61 -19.27 -12.13 31.01
N LYS A 62 -20.30 -12.18 31.85
CA LYS A 62 -20.56 -13.34 32.71
C LYS A 62 -20.66 -14.59 31.83
N VAL A 63 -19.85 -15.61 32.12
CA VAL A 63 -20.00 -16.93 31.51
C VAL A 63 -21.45 -17.37 31.72
N ALA A 64 -22.12 -17.78 30.64
CA ALA A 64 -23.52 -18.18 30.70
C ALA A 64 -23.69 -19.32 31.70
N LYS A 65 -24.52 -19.13 32.72
CA LYS A 65 -24.97 -20.22 33.59
C LYS A 65 -25.97 -21.07 32.82
N ASP A 66 -25.97 -22.37 33.10
CA ASP A 66 -26.81 -23.38 32.45
C ASP A 66 -28.27 -22.90 32.29
N PRO A 67 -28.91 -23.15 31.13
CA PRO A 67 -30.23 -22.64 30.82
C PRO A 67 -31.29 -23.49 31.52
N SER A 68 -31.38 -23.38 32.84
CA SER A 68 -32.55 -23.83 33.59
C SER A 68 -33.54 -22.68 33.69
N LEU A 69 -34.50 -22.69 32.75
CA LEU A 69 -35.87 -22.20 32.93
C LEU A 69 -36.08 -20.69 33.13
N VAL A 70 -35.81 -19.87 32.11
CA VAL A 70 -36.62 -18.65 31.86
C VAL A 70 -36.71 -18.40 30.35
N SER A 71 -37.90 -18.13 29.82
CA SER A 71 -38.16 -17.89 28.39
C SER A 71 -37.34 -16.68 27.87
N GLN A 72 -36.18 -16.95 27.27
CA GLN A 72 -35.23 -15.95 26.73
C GLN A 72 -35.40 -15.67 25.22
N LYS A 73 -36.38 -16.30 24.56
CA LYS A 73 -36.51 -16.22 23.09
C LYS A 73 -36.93 -14.84 22.59
N ASP A 74 -37.75 -14.12 23.35
CA ASP A 74 -38.38 -12.89 22.84
C ASP A 74 -37.49 -11.63 23.00
N VAL A 75 -36.59 -11.61 23.99
CA VAL A 75 -35.69 -10.46 24.26
C VAL A 75 -34.47 -10.46 23.33
N ASN A 76 -33.98 -11.64 22.93
CA ASN A 76 -32.86 -11.76 21.98
C ASN A 76 -33.26 -11.42 20.54
N LEU A 77 -34.49 -11.74 20.10
CA LEU A 77 -34.94 -11.39 18.74
C LEU A 77 -35.04 -9.87 18.55
N LEU A 78 -35.56 -9.13 19.53
CA LEU A 78 -35.71 -7.68 19.43
C LEU A 78 -34.36 -6.96 19.32
N CYS A 79 -33.37 -7.39 20.11
CA CYS A 79 -32.02 -6.82 20.10
C CYS A 79 -31.24 -7.09 18.80
N ILE A 80 -31.42 -8.25 18.17
CA ILE A 80 -30.79 -8.57 16.87
C ILE A 80 -31.38 -7.69 15.76
N THR A 81 -32.71 -7.55 15.73
CA THR A 81 -33.43 -6.81 14.68
C THR A 81 -33.11 -5.31 14.69
N GLU A 82 -32.95 -4.70 15.88
CA GLU A 82 -32.60 -3.28 16.02
C GLU A 82 -31.16 -2.99 15.57
N ASN A 83 -30.22 -3.92 15.82
CA ASN A 83 -28.84 -3.78 15.36
C ASN A 83 -28.74 -3.93 13.83
N ASP A 84 -29.45 -4.88 13.22
CA ASP A 84 -29.46 -5.07 11.76
C ASP A 84 -29.94 -3.81 11.01
N ALA A 85 -31.01 -3.17 11.49
CA ALA A 85 -31.53 -1.94 10.89
C ALA A 85 -30.56 -0.75 11.01
N LEU A 86 -29.74 -0.70 12.07
CA LEU A 86 -28.69 0.31 12.23
C LEU A 86 -27.52 0.05 11.27
N PHE A 87 -27.07 -1.20 11.14
CA PHE A 87 -26.02 -1.58 10.18
C PHE A 87 -26.43 -1.26 8.74
N GLU A 88 -27.68 -1.53 8.37
CA GLU A 88 -28.19 -1.23 7.04
C GLU A 88 -28.20 0.27 6.75
N LYS A 89 -28.64 1.10 7.71
CA LYS A 89 -28.59 2.58 7.60
C LYS A 89 -27.17 3.10 7.45
N VAL A 90 -26.22 2.60 8.24
CA VAL A 90 -24.80 3.00 8.14
C VAL A 90 -24.22 2.60 6.79
N SER A 91 -24.56 1.42 6.28
CA SER A 91 -24.14 0.96 4.95
C SER A 91 -24.71 1.86 3.84
N GLN A 92 -26.00 2.16 3.88
CA GLN A 92 -26.66 3.04 2.91
C GLN A 92 -26.06 4.45 2.93
N GLN A 93 -25.77 4.99 4.11
CA GLN A 93 -25.11 6.29 4.25
C GLN A 93 -23.73 6.31 3.58
N ARG A 94 -22.90 5.29 3.83
CA ARG A 94 -21.57 5.17 3.21
C ARG A 94 -21.66 5.13 1.67
N VAL A 95 -22.63 4.39 1.14
CA VAL A 95 -22.85 4.31 -0.32
C VAL A 95 -23.22 5.66 -0.92
N GLU A 96 -24.09 6.44 -0.27
CA GLU A 96 -24.47 7.77 -0.79
C GLU A 96 -23.34 8.79 -0.63
N GLU A 97 -22.55 8.72 0.45
CA GLU A 97 -21.33 9.51 0.63
C GLU A 97 -20.30 9.23 -0.48
N ASP A 98 -20.03 7.96 -0.77
CA ASP A 98 -19.15 7.57 -1.87
C ASP A 98 -19.69 8.05 -3.22
N ARG A 99 -20.99 7.88 -3.46
CA ARG A 99 -21.64 8.37 -4.68
C ARG A 99 -21.47 9.88 -4.83
N GLN A 100 -21.63 10.65 -3.76
CA GLN A 100 -21.45 12.10 -3.79
C GLN A 100 -19.98 12.48 -4.04
N LYS A 101 -19.05 11.80 -3.38
CA LYS A 101 -17.61 11.96 -3.60
C LYS A 101 -17.23 11.75 -5.07
N TYR A 102 -17.72 10.68 -5.70
CA TYR A 102 -17.46 10.41 -7.12
C TYR A 102 -18.09 11.46 -8.04
N LYS A 103 -19.31 11.95 -7.74
CA LYS A 103 -19.93 13.05 -8.48
C LYS A 103 -19.05 14.31 -8.44
N ASP A 104 -18.49 14.65 -7.28
CA ASP A 104 -17.65 15.83 -7.14
C ASP A 104 -16.29 15.65 -7.83
N MET A 105 -15.71 14.44 -7.78
CA MET A 105 -14.52 14.11 -8.55
C MET A 105 -14.75 14.22 -10.06
N ALA A 106 -15.90 13.77 -10.57
CA ALA A 106 -16.26 13.90 -11.98
C ALA A 106 -16.36 15.38 -12.39
N LYS A 107 -17.05 16.20 -11.61
CA LYS A 107 -17.13 17.66 -11.85
C LYS A 107 -15.75 18.32 -11.87
N ARG A 108 -14.85 17.98 -10.95
CA ARG A 108 -13.47 18.51 -10.96
C ARG A 108 -12.72 18.07 -12.20
N ARG A 109 -12.87 16.81 -12.63
CA ARG A 109 -12.26 16.30 -13.87
C ARG A 109 -12.75 17.08 -15.08
N ASP A 110 -14.05 17.33 -15.19
CA ASP A 110 -14.62 18.10 -16.30
C ASP A 110 -14.08 19.54 -16.35
N GLN A 111 -13.95 20.20 -15.20
CA GLN A 111 -13.33 21.52 -15.09
C GLN A 111 -11.88 21.51 -15.59
N ILE A 112 -11.09 20.52 -15.17
CA ILE A 112 -9.70 20.36 -15.64
C ILE A 112 -9.65 20.15 -17.15
N MET A 113 -10.51 19.29 -17.69
CA MET A 113 -10.57 19.02 -19.13
C MET A 113 -10.89 20.28 -19.94
N VAL A 114 -11.84 21.10 -19.47
CA VAL A 114 -12.17 22.39 -20.11
C VAL A 114 -10.98 23.34 -20.08
N LEU A 115 -10.27 23.44 -18.95
CA LEU A 115 -9.08 24.28 -18.83
C LEU A 115 -7.97 23.84 -19.79
N LEU A 116 -7.68 22.54 -19.85
CA LEU A 116 -6.66 21.98 -20.75
C LEU A 116 -7.03 22.22 -22.22
N LYS A 117 -8.31 22.05 -22.58
CA LYS A 117 -8.80 22.35 -23.93
C LYS A 117 -8.55 23.82 -24.29
N LYS A 118 -8.91 24.75 -23.40
CA LYS A 118 -8.66 26.19 -23.59
C LYS A 118 -7.17 26.49 -23.74
N GLN A 119 -6.31 25.92 -22.88
CA GLN A 119 -4.86 26.10 -22.99
C GLN A 119 -4.32 25.59 -24.32
N ARG A 120 -4.80 24.42 -24.78
CA ARG A 120 -4.42 23.85 -26.08
C ARG A 120 -4.83 24.75 -27.23
N GLU A 121 -6.05 25.28 -27.22
CA GLU A 121 -6.54 26.21 -28.23
C GLU A 121 -5.69 27.49 -28.28
N GLU A 122 -5.39 28.08 -27.13
CA GLU A 122 -4.52 29.27 -27.05
C GLU A 122 -3.09 28.98 -27.55
N ARG A 123 -2.53 27.80 -27.20
CA ARG A 123 -1.25 27.36 -27.74
C ARG A 123 -1.30 27.24 -29.26
N ILE A 124 -2.32 26.61 -29.82
CA ILE A 124 -2.49 26.45 -31.27
C ILE A 124 -2.58 27.81 -31.95
N LYS A 125 -3.37 28.76 -31.41
CA LYS A 125 -3.47 30.12 -31.97
C LYS A 125 -2.10 30.81 -32.03
N ARG A 126 -1.31 30.75 -30.95
CA ARG A 126 0.05 31.31 -30.91
C ARG A 126 1.00 30.61 -31.88
N GLU A 127 0.91 29.29 -31.98
CA GLU A 127 1.71 28.52 -32.92
C GLU A 127 1.35 28.85 -34.37
N VAL A 128 0.06 28.99 -34.71
CA VAL A 128 -0.39 29.36 -36.06
C VAL A 128 0.21 30.72 -36.48
N ILE A 129 0.20 31.71 -35.58
CA ILE A 129 0.77 33.04 -35.86
C ILE A 129 2.29 32.98 -35.97
N SER A 130 2.98 32.20 -35.11
CA SER A 130 4.44 32.13 -35.09
C SER A 130 5.04 31.18 -36.14
N ARG A 131 4.29 30.21 -36.65
CA ARG A 131 4.71 29.23 -37.68
C ARG A 131 5.50 29.86 -38.84
N PRO A 132 5.03 30.93 -39.51
CA PRO A 132 5.76 31.54 -40.62
C PRO A 132 7.05 32.27 -40.20
N PHE A 133 7.19 32.64 -38.92
CA PHE A 133 8.33 33.40 -38.39
C PHE A 133 9.30 32.54 -37.56
N LYS A 134 9.05 31.24 -37.43
CA LYS A 134 9.94 30.34 -36.70
C LYS A 134 11.25 30.17 -37.51
N PRO A 135 12.42 30.50 -36.93
CA PRO A 135 13.68 30.25 -37.60
C PRO A 135 13.79 28.75 -37.87
N LYS A 136 14.18 28.38 -39.09
CA LYS A 136 14.48 26.98 -39.43
C LYS A 136 15.55 26.50 -38.44
N GLN A 137 15.22 25.51 -37.61
CA GLN A 137 16.24 24.83 -36.81
C GLN A 137 17.18 24.12 -37.79
N CYS A 138 18.33 24.74 -38.06
CA CYS A 138 19.41 24.14 -38.85
C CYS A 138 20.22 23.16 -37.99
N HIS A 139 19.58 22.20 -37.32
CA HIS A 139 20.30 21.13 -36.66
C HIS A 139 19.60 19.81 -36.96
N GLY A 140 20.25 19.02 -37.82
CA GLY A 140 19.82 17.69 -38.20
C GLY A 140 19.63 16.83 -36.97
N ASN A 141 18.41 16.40 -36.74
CA ASN A 141 18.11 15.21 -35.99
C ASN A 141 16.99 14.52 -36.77
N ASN A 142 17.41 13.60 -37.63
CA ASN A 142 16.56 12.49 -38.05
C ASN A 142 16.16 11.77 -36.77
N ARG A 143 15.02 12.16 -36.19
CA ARG A 143 14.24 11.30 -35.34
C ARG A 143 12.97 11.06 -36.10
N ASP A 144 13.09 10.11 -37.03
CA ASP A 144 11.94 9.37 -37.53
C ASP A 144 11.22 8.85 -36.28
N GLY A 145 10.07 9.45 -35.96
CA GLY A 145 9.13 8.81 -35.06
C GLY A 145 8.72 7.48 -35.71
N PRO A 146 8.32 6.47 -34.93
CA PRO A 146 7.73 5.28 -35.52
C PRO A 146 6.47 5.76 -36.28
N ASP A 147 6.57 5.74 -37.59
CA ASP A 147 5.49 5.99 -38.53
C ASP A 147 4.53 4.82 -38.36
N ALA A 148 3.64 4.94 -37.37
CA ALA A 148 2.52 4.02 -37.25
C ALA A 148 1.62 4.30 -38.44
N TYR A 149 1.78 3.49 -39.48
CA TYR A 149 0.96 3.53 -40.68
C TYR A 149 -0.51 3.53 -40.25
N PRO A 150 -1.35 4.45 -40.77
CA PRO A 150 -2.77 4.55 -40.40
C PRO A 150 -3.55 3.23 -40.51
N GLN A 151 -3.05 2.30 -41.33
CA GLN A 151 -3.62 1.00 -41.59
C GLN A 151 -3.57 0.06 -40.35
N ASP A 152 -2.50 0.13 -39.55
CA ASP A 152 -2.36 -0.71 -38.35
C ASP A 152 -3.39 -0.31 -37.28
N GLN A 153 -3.71 0.99 -37.19
CA GLN A 153 -4.73 1.49 -36.26
C GLN A 153 -6.13 1.05 -36.68
N GLU A 154 -6.42 1.02 -37.98
CA GLU A 154 -7.70 0.61 -38.52
C GLU A 154 -7.94 -0.90 -38.28
N GLU A 155 -6.91 -1.73 -38.45
CA GLU A 155 -6.96 -3.17 -38.17
C GLU A 155 -7.22 -3.46 -36.69
N ASP A 156 -6.57 -2.74 -35.79
CA ASP A 156 -6.80 -2.86 -34.34
C ASP A 156 -8.24 -2.47 -33.96
N ILE A 157 -8.77 -1.39 -34.56
CA ILE A 157 -10.15 -0.96 -34.34
C ILE A 157 -11.14 -2.03 -34.84
N LEU A 158 -10.88 -2.65 -35.99
CA LEU A 158 -11.72 -3.72 -36.54
C LEU A 158 -11.67 -4.99 -35.67
N ARG A 159 -10.49 -5.35 -35.16
CA ARG A 159 -10.34 -6.49 -34.22
C ARG A 159 -11.18 -6.30 -32.96
N VAL A 160 -11.11 -5.13 -32.33
CA VAL A 160 -11.89 -4.86 -31.11
C VAL A 160 -13.40 -4.98 -31.38
N ARG A 161 -13.87 -4.48 -32.54
CA ARG A 161 -15.28 -4.59 -32.93
C ARG A 161 -15.74 -6.01 -33.20
N SER A 162 -14.85 -6.90 -33.66
CA SER A 162 -15.19 -8.30 -33.94
C SER A 162 -15.40 -9.19 -32.70
N LEU A 163 -15.03 -8.69 -31.52
CA LEU A 163 -15.13 -9.41 -30.25
C LEU A 163 -16.42 -9.07 -29.45
N GLN A 164 -17.22 -8.12 -29.93
CA GLN A 164 -18.55 -7.78 -29.38
C GLN A 164 -19.65 -8.56 -30.10
#